data_AF-U5FFX3-F1
#
_entry.id   AF-U5FFX3-F1
#
_cell.length_a   1.000
_cell.length_b   1.000
_cell.length_c   1.000
_cell.angle_alpha   90.00
_cell.angle_beta   90.00
_cell.angle_gamma   90.00
#
_symmetry.space_group_name_H-M   'P 1'
#
loop_
_entity.id
_entity.type
_entity.pdbx_description
1 polymer ?
#
loop_
_entity_poly.entity_id
_entity_poly.type
_entity_poly.pdbx_seq_one_letter_code
_entity_poly.pdbx_strand_id
1 'polypeptide(L)'
;MGTEMVNVDEIPFPPQIAIATKPLSLLGHGITDIEIHFLQIKFTAIGVYLEPKIVGHLQQWKGKPGNELAENDDFFEALIAAPVEKFLRVVVIKEIKGSQYGVQLESVVRDRLADADKYEEEEEEALEKIVEFFQSKYMKKNSIITFYFPSTSPTAEVRT
;
A
#
# COMPACT_ATOMS: atom_id res chain seq x y z
N MET A 1 -7.38 -27.59 -2.79
CA MET A 1 -7.09 -27.01 -4.12
C MET A 1 -6.04 -25.94 -3.89
N GLY A 2 -4.85 -26.09 -4.48
CA GLY A 2 -3.75 -25.15 -4.27
C GLY A 2 -4.17 -23.76 -4.74
N THR A 3 -4.17 -22.78 -3.85
CA THR A 3 -4.41 -21.39 -4.21
C THR A 3 -3.27 -20.93 -5.12
N GLU A 4 -3.56 -20.82 -6.42
CA GLU A 4 -2.60 -20.36 -7.42
C GLU A 4 -2.12 -18.94 -7.06
N MET A 5 -0.81 -18.73 -7.07
CA MET A 5 -0.23 -17.43 -6.74
C MET A 5 -0.55 -16.43 -7.85
N VAL A 6 -0.86 -15.20 -7.48
CA VAL A 6 -1.05 -14.11 -8.43
C VAL A 6 0.31 -13.51 -8.77
N ASN A 7 0.72 -13.57 -10.03
CA ASN A 7 2.01 -13.03 -10.47
C ASN A 7 1.89 -11.55 -10.83
N VAL A 8 2.69 -10.71 -10.18
CA VAL A 8 2.77 -9.26 -10.40
C VAL A 8 4.20 -8.96 -10.80
N ASP A 9 4.45 -8.67 -12.08
CA ASP A 9 5.81 -8.53 -12.62
C ASP A 9 6.75 -9.71 -12.28
N GLU A 10 6.27 -10.94 -12.54
CA GLU A 10 6.97 -12.19 -12.21
C GLU A 10 7.16 -12.47 -10.71
N ILE A 11 6.68 -11.59 -9.84
CA ILE A 11 6.72 -11.78 -8.39
C ILE A 11 5.41 -12.45 -7.93
N PRO A 12 5.48 -13.60 -7.22
CA PRO A 12 4.30 -14.26 -6.72
C PRO A 12 3.72 -13.57 -5.48
N PHE A 13 2.42 -13.31 -5.52
CA PHE A 13 1.61 -12.85 -4.40
C PHE A 13 0.61 -13.94 -4.01
N PRO A 14 0.57 -14.35 -2.73
CA PRO A 14 -0.45 -15.27 -2.28
C PRO A 14 -1.84 -14.61 -2.41
N PRO A 15 -2.90 -15.33 -2.79
CA PRO A 15 -4.24 -14.75 -2.88
C PRO A 15 -4.85 -14.44 -1.50
N GLN A 16 -4.31 -15.01 -0.43
CA GLN A 16 -4.67 -14.70 0.95
C GLN A 16 -3.44 -14.68 1.85
N ILE A 17 -3.41 -13.77 2.82
CA ILE A 17 -2.41 -13.72 3.88
C ILE A 17 -3.13 -13.77 5.22
N ALA A 18 -2.65 -14.61 6.14
CA ALA A 18 -3.08 -14.58 7.53
C ALA A 18 -2.23 -13.57 8.28
N ILE A 19 -2.83 -12.46 8.72
CA ILE A 19 -2.17 -11.47 9.58
C ILE A 19 -2.89 -11.44 10.90
N ALA A 20 -2.13 -11.63 11.97
CA ALA A 20 -2.62 -11.76 13.34
C ALA A 20 -3.73 -12.82 13.47
N THR A 21 -5.00 -12.41 13.33
CA THR A 21 -6.19 -13.21 13.70
C THR A 21 -7.13 -13.52 12.54
N LYS A 22 -6.97 -12.89 11.35
CA LYS A 22 -7.91 -13.05 10.23
C LYS A 22 -7.22 -13.22 8.88
N PRO A 23 -7.83 -13.97 7.94
CA PRO A 23 -7.36 -14.03 6.57
C PRO A 23 -7.75 -12.75 5.81
N LEU A 24 -6.77 -12.08 5.23
CA LEU A 24 -6.95 -10.96 4.30
C LEU A 24 -6.81 -11.48 2.88
N SER A 25 -7.69 -11.06 1.97
CA SER A 25 -7.67 -11.46 0.56
C SER A 25 -7.00 -10.40 -0.31
N LEU A 26 -6.21 -10.83 -1.30
CA LEU A 26 -5.63 -9.94 -2.30
C LEU A 26 -6.74 -9.37 -3.17
N LEU A 27 -7.03 -8.07 -3.03
CA LEU A 27 -8.09 -7.38 -3.79
C LEU A 27 -7.56 -6.46 -4.87
N GLY A 28 -6.29 -6.05 -4.78
CA GLY A 28 -5.64 -5.23 -5.78
C GLY A 28 -4.17 -5.54 -5.86
N HIS A 29 -3.60 -5.39 -7.04
CA HIS A 29 -2.16 -5.52 -7.25
C HIS A 29 -1.69 -4.60 -8.37
N GLY A 30 -0.43 -4.20 -8.32
CA GLY A 30 0.14 -3.30 -9.31
C GLY A 30 1.65 -3.18 -9.17
N ILE A 31 2.24 -2.30 -9.96
CA ILE A 31 3.66 -1.96 -9.87
C ILE A 31 3.82 -0.46 -9.67
N THR A 32 4.97 -0.08 -9.13
CA THR A 32 5.46 1.30 -9.25
C THR A 32 6.61 1.32 -10.24
N ASP A 33 6.57 2.28 -11.15
CA ASP A 33 7.56 2.47 -12.19
C ASP A 33 7.72 3.95 -12.53
N ILE A 34 8.82 4.26 -13.20
CA ILE A 34 9.07 5.57 -13.76
C ILE A 34 9.49 5.38 -15.21
N GLU A 35 8.89 6.16 -16.11
CA GLU A 35 9.28 6.21 -17.51
C GLU A 35 10.32 7.33 -17.70
N ILE A 36 11.50 6.95 -18.20
CA ILE A 36 12.57 7.90 -18.55
C ILE A 36 12.85 7.74 -20.05
N HIS A 37 12.52 8.77 -20.82
CA HIS A 37 12.51 8.78 -22.29
C HIS A 37 11.59 7.72 -22.90
N PHE A 38 12.11 6.50 -23.07
CA PHE A 38 11.42 5.34 -23.65
C PHE A 38 11.63 4.07 -22.82
N LEU A 39 12.28 4.19 -21.65
CA LEU A 39 12.59 3.07 -20.76
C LEU A 39 11.70 3.13 -19.52
N GLN A 40 10.88 2.08 -19.36
CA GLN A 40 10.10 1.84 -18.16
C GLN A 40 10.98 1.17 -17.10
N ILE A 41 11.23 1.88 -16.00
CA ILE A 41 12.01 1.37 -14.87
C ILE A 41 11.05 0.99 -13.75
N LYS A 42 10.89 -0.32 -13.50
CA LYS A 42 10.04 -0.85 -12.43
C LYS A 42 10.80 -0.87 -11.11
N PHE A 43 10.16 -0.37 -10.05
CA PHE A 43 10.75 -0.26 -8.71
C PHE A 43 10.17 -1.29 -7.75
N THR A 44 8.85 -1.39 -7.65
CA THR A 44 8.19 -2.31 -6.71
C THR A 44 6.96 -2.98 -7.32
N ALA A 45 6.64 -4.17 -6.86
CA ALA A 45 5.34 -4.80 -7.02
C ALA A 45 4.55 -4.67 -5.72
N ILE A 46 3.27 -4.32 -5.79
CA ILE A 46 2.41 -4.07 -4.64
C ILE A 46 1.22 -5.01 -4.68
N GLY A 47 0.91 -5.63 -3.53
CA GLY A 47 -0.33 -6.34 -3.29
C GLY A 47 -1.11 -5.68 -2.15
N VAL A 48 -2.38 -5.39 -2.39
CA VAL A 48 -3.33 -4.80 -1.46
C VAL A 48 -4.26 -5.89 -0.94
N TYR A 49 -4.16 -6.17 0.36
CA TYR A 49 -4.91 -7.20 1.05
C TYR A 49 -5.91 -6.57 2.01
N LEU A 50 -7.16 -7.01 1.95
CA LEU A 50 -8.26 -6.44 2.72
C LEU A 50 -9.11 -7.54 3.37
N GLU A 51 -9.70 -7.25 4.52
CA GLU A 51 -10.68 -8.16 5.13
C GLU A 51 -11.89 -8.29 4.19
N PRO A 52 -12.39 -9.51 3.89
CA PRO A 52 -13.52 -9.70 2.97
C PRO A 52 -14.80 -8.92 3.35
N LYS A 53 -14.94 -8.53 4.62
CA LYS A 53 -16.03 -7.67 5.10
C LYS A 53 -16.07 -6.29 4.43
N ILE A 54 -14.99 -5.86 3.79
CA ILE A 54 -14.95 -4.61 3.02
C ILE A 54 -16.09 -4.51 2.01
N VAL A 55 -16.51 -5.63 1.42
CA VAL A 55 -17.64 -5.68 0.48
C VAL A 55 -18.93 -5.18 1.14
N GLY A 56 -19.13 -5.43 2.43
CA GLY A 56 -20.28 -4.92 3.19
C GLY A 56 -20.26 -3.41 3.38
N HIS A 57 -19.08 -2.79 3.45
CA HIS A 57 -18.93 -1.34 3.55
C HIS A 57 -19.08 -0.64 2.18
N LEU A 58 -18.87 -1.38 1.08
CA LEU A 58 -18.91 -0.85 -0.28
C LEU A 58 -20.21 -1.18 -1.03
N GLN A 59 -21.32 -1.42 -0.33
CA GLN A 59 -22.59 -1.82 -0.97
C GLN A 59 -23.16 -0.78 -1.94
N GLN A 60 -22.89 0.52 -1.74
CA GLN A 60 -23.37 1.55 -2.65
C GLN A 60 -22.73 1.50 -4.05
N TRP A 61 -21.58 0.82 -4.18
CA TRP A 61 -20.91 0.59 -5.46
C TRP A 61 -21.23 -0.79 -6.08
N LYS A 62 -22.15 -1.54 -5.48
CA LYS A 62 -22.53 -2.86 -5.97
C LYS A 62 -23.11 -2.79 -7.37
N GLY A 63 -22.57 -3.59 -8.28
CA GLY A 63 -23.03 -3.70 -9.67
C GLY A 63 -22.43 -2.65 -10.60
N LYS A 64 -21.65 -1.69 -10.10
CA LYS A 64 -20.86 -0.78 -10.94
C LYS A 64 -19.71 -1.56 -11.62
N PRO A 65 -19.40 -1.26 -12.89
CA PRO A 65 -18.32 -1.92 -13.59
C PRO A 65 -16.96 -1.43 -13.06
N GLY A 66 -15.94 -2.30 -13.12
CA GLY A 66 -14.64 -2.03 -12.50
C GLY A 66 -13.91 -0.80 -13.06
N ASN A 67 -14.13 -0.47 -14.34
CA ASN A 67 -13.59 0.76 -14.95
C ASN A 67 -14.23 2.03 -14.38
N GLU A 68 -15.52 2.01 -14.05
CA GLU A 68 -16.18 3.14 -13.37
C GLU A 68 -15.65 3.29 -11.94
N LEU A 69 -15.41 2.18 -11.24
CA LEU A 69 -14.83 2.22 -9.89
C LEU A 69 -13.39 2.74 -9.89
N ALA A 70 -12.61 2.42 -10.93
CA ALA A 70 -11.23 2.87 -11.06
C ALA A 70 -11.08 4.38 -11.25
N GLU A 71 -12.12 5.06 -11.74
CA GLU A 71 -12.14 6.51 -11.95
C GLU A 71 -12.96 7.27 -10.89
N ASN A 72 -13.40 6.58 -9.84
CA ASN A 72 -14.29 7.15 -8.81
C ASN A 72 -13.52 7.39 -7.50
N ASP A 73 -13.17 8.65 -7.21
CA ASP A 73 -12.44 9.00 -5.99
C ASP A 73 -13.24 8.66 -4.72
N ASP A 74 -14.57 8.88 -4.71
CA ASP A 74 -15.43 8.55 -3.57
C ASP A 74 -15.38 7.04 -3.20
N PHE A 75 -15.19 6.17 -4.19
CA PHE A 75 -15.01 4.73 -3.98
C PHE A 75 -13.73 4.45 -3.20
N PHE A 76 -12.62 5.07 -3.60
CA PHE A 76 -11.34 4.89 -2.93
C PHE A 76 -11.33 5.55 -1.54
N GLU A 77 -11.97 6.71 -1.37
CA GLU A 77 -12.13 7.34 -0.07
C GLU A 77 -12.89 6.43 0.91
N ALA A 78 -13.99 5.83 0.47
CA ALA A 78 -14.75 4.90 1.29
C ALA A 78 -14.01 3.57 1.55
N LEU A 79 -13.23 3.10 0.57
CA LEU A 79 -12.34 1.94 0.73
C LEU A 79 -11.30 2.20 1.83
N ILE A 80 -10.70 3.38 1.83
CA ILE A 80 -9.70 3.82 2.82
C ILE A 80 -10.35 3.98 4.21
N ALA A 81 -11.52 4.64 4.26
CA ALA A 81 -12.24 4.94 5.49
C ALA A 81 -12.93 3.72 6.13
N ALA A 82 -13.18 2.65 5.38
CA ALA A 82 -13.87 1.47 5.88
C ALA A 82 -13.14 0.86 7.12
N PRO A 83 -13.83 0.56 8.23
CA PRO A 83 -13.22 0.11 9.48
C PRO A 83 -12.85 -1.39 9.43
N VAL A 84 -12.02 -1.76 8.47
CA VAL A 84 -11.51 -3.12 8.26
C VAL A 84 -9.98 -3.14 8.28
N GLU A 85 -9.40 -4.30 8.54
CA GLU A 85 -7.96 -4.50 8.45
C GLU A 85 -7.49 -4.38 7.00
N LYS A 86 -6.42 -3.60 6.78
CA LYS A 86 -5.75 -3.49 5.49
C LYS A 86 -4.28 -3.86 5.63
N PHE A 87 -3.74 -4.46 4.58
CA PHE A 87 -2.33 -4.80 4.52
C PHE A 87 -1.77 -4.59 3.13
N LEU A 88 -0.64 -3.90 3.05
CA LEU A 88 0.10 -3.70 1.82
C LEU A 88 1.37 -4.53 1.90
N ARG A 89 1.60 -5.37 0.88
CA ARG A 89 2.87 -6.06 0.65
C ARG A 89 3.55 -5.40 -0.54
N VAL A 90 4.69 -4.78 -0.31
CA VAL A 90 5.50 -4.14 -1.34
C VAL A 90 6.78 -4.95 -1.52
N VAL A 91 7.01 -5.49 -2.71
CA VAL A 91 8.20 -6.29 -3.03
C VAL A 91 9.09 -5.48 -3.95
N VAL A 92 10.35 -5.33 -3.58
CA VAL A 92 11.33 -4.54 -4.31
C VAL A 92 11.81 -5.28 -5.57
N ILE A 93 11.57 -4.71 -6.75
CA ILE A 93 12.04 -5.20 -8.05
C ILE A 93 13.45 -4.69 -8.32
N LYS A 94 13.65 -3.38 -8.14
CA LYS A 94 14.93 -2.68 -8.33
C LYS A 94 15.47 -2.20 -7.00
N GLU A 95 16.73 -2.51 -6.73
CA GLU A 95 17.38 -2.13 -5.48
C GLU A 95 17.29 -0.62 -5.24
N ILE A 96 16.98 -0.24 -4.00
CA ILE A 96 16.76 1.13 -3.59
C ILE A 96 17.29 1.32 -2.16
N LYS A 97 17.94 2.47 -1.91
CA LYS A 97 18.30 2.84 -0.54
C LYS A 97 17.03 3.17 0.22
N GLY A 98 16.91 2.71 1.46
CA GLY A 98 15.77 3.02 2.30
C GLY A 98 15.57 4.53 2.44
N SER A 99 16.65 5.31 2.55
CA SER A 99 16.56 6.78 2.53
C SER A 99 15.89 7.36 1.29
N GLN A 100 16.04 6.76 0.10
CA GLN A 100 15.37 7.22 -1.12
C GLN A 100 13.86 6.92 -1.07
N TYR A 101 13.50 5.72 -0.62
CA TYR A 101 12.09 5.34 -0.46
C TYR A 101 11.40 6.16 0.63
N GLY A 102 12.07 6.36 1.77
CA GLY A 102 11.59 7.14 2.90
C GLY A 102 11.30 8.59 2.54
N VAL A 103 12.25 9.27 1.86
CA VAL A 103 12.05 10.66 1.41
C VAL A 103 10.94 10.78 0.37
N GLN A 104 10.81 9.81 -0.54
CA GLN A 104 9.70 9.82 -1.51
C GLN A 104 8.35 9.68 -0.81
N LEU A 105 8.26 8.76 0.15
CA LEU A 105 7.05 8.55 0.95
C LEU A 105 6.71 9.80 1.79
N GLU A 106 7.70 10.38 2.46
CA GLU A 106 7.58 11.61 3.25
C GLU A 106 7.05 12.76 2.41
N SER A 107 7.69 13.05 1.26
CA SER A 107 7.27 14.17 0.41
C SER A 107 5.81 14.02 -0.04
N VAL A 108 5.42 12.84 -0.52
CA VAL A 108 4.05 12.62 -1.02
C VAL A 108 3.02 12.73 0.09
N VAL A 109 3.31 12.21 1.29
CA VAL A 109 2.37 12.31 2.42
C VAL A 109 2.31 13.73 2.96
N ARG A 110 3.45 14.41 3.12
CA ARG A 110 3.50 15.81 3.55
C ARG A 110 2.70 16.72 2.61
N ASP A 111 2.96 16.63 1.30
CA ASP A 111 2.31 17.48 0.31
C ASP A 111 0.79 17.26 0.34
N ARG A 112 0.32 16.00 0.44
CA ARG A 112 -1.11 15.68 0.56
C ARG A 112 -1.74 16.17 1.86
N LEU A 113 -1.04 16.09 2.99
CA LEU A 113 -1.53 16.58 4.27
C LEU A 113 -1.60 18.11 4.26
N ALA A 114 -0.60 18.78 3.70
CA ALA A 114 -0.57 20.22 3.55
C ALA A 114 -1.70 20.72 2.64
N ASP A 115 -1.92 20.06 1.50
CA ASP A 115 -3.03 20.38 0.58
C ASP A 115 -4.40 20.22 1.25
N ALA A 116 -4.51 19.32 2.23
CA ALA A 116 -5.73 19.07 3.00
C ALA A 116 -5.85 19.93 4.26
N ASP A 117 -4.88 20.81 4.55
CA ASP A 117 -4.79 21.59 5.80
C ASP A 117 -4.78 20.70 7.06
N LYS A 118 -3.99 19.62 7.01
CA LYS A 118 -3.86 18.58 8.06
C LYS A 118 -2.40 18.26 8.41
N TYR A 119 -1.48 19.17 8.12
CA TYR A 119 -0.06 18.96 8.40
C TYR A 119 0.36 19.84 9.57
N GLU A 120 0.29 19.27 10.77
CA GLU A 120 0.67 19.90 12.03
C GLU A 120 1.88 19.17 12.66
N GLU A 121 2.29 19.58 13.86
CA GLU A 121 3.44 19.01 14.58
C GLU A 121 3.33 17.48 14.78
N GLU A 122 2.12 16.95 15.03
CA GLU A 122 1.92 15.50 15.23
C GLU A 122 2.20 14.69 13.96
N GLU A 123 1.71 15.17 12.80
CA GLU A 123 1.97 14.56 11.51
C GLU A 123 3.44 14.70 11.08
N GLU A 124 4.08 15.82 11.37
CA GLU A 124 5.51 16.03 11.14
C GLU A 124 6.34 15.01 11.93
N GLU A 125 6.13 14.90 13.24
CA GLU A 125 6.83 13.91 14.07
C GLU A 125 6.57 12.45 13.62
N ALA A 126 5.36 12.15 13.14
CA ALA A 126 5.02 10.83 12.63
C ALA A 126 5.77 10.52 11.31
N LEU A 127 5.89 11.51 10.42
CA LEU A 127 6.64 11.38 9.17
C LEU A 127 8.14 11.24 9.42
N GLU A 128 8.70 12.00 10.36
CA GLU A 128 10.10 11.86 10.75
C GLU A 128 10.44 10.43 11.18
N LYS A 129 9.60 9.81 12.02
CA LYS A 129 9.77 8.40 12.44
C LYS A 129 9.79 7.42 11.26
N ILE A 130 8.97 7.68 10.24
CA ILE A 130 8.94 6.86 9.02
C ILE A 130 10.25 7.03 8.25
N VAL A 131 10.72 8.26 8.08
CA VAL A 131 11.98 8.56 7.37
C VAL A 131 13.16 7.92 8.09
N GLU A 132 13.27 8.11 9.41
CA GLU A 132 14.30 7.51 10.25
C GLU A 132 14.31 5.97 10.16
N PHE A 133 13.13 5.35 10.20
CA PHE A 133 12.98 3.90 10.07
C PHE A 133 13.59 3.39 8.75
N PHE A 134 13.36 4.09 7.65
CA PHE A 134 13.92 3.71 6.35
C PHE A 134 15.36 4.19 6.13
N GLN A 135 15.82 5.24 6.80
CA GLN A 135 17.11 5.89 6.55
C GLN A 135 18.30 4.92 6.60
N SER A 136 18.29 3.99 7.57
CA SER A 136 19.35 2.99 7.77
C SER A 136 19.19 1.71 6.93
N LYS A 137 18.09 1.57 6.19
CA LYS A 137 17.77 0.35 5.43
C LYS A 137 18.40 0.37 4.03
N TYR A 138 18.79 -0.81 3.56
CA TYR A 138 19.14 -1.04 2.15
C TYR A 138 18.27 -2.16 1.61
N MET A 139 17.39 -1.83 0.66
CA MET A 139 16.39 -2.75 0.15
C MET A 139 16.89 -3.36 -1.15
N LYS A 140 17.29 -4.64 -1.06
CA LYS A 140 17.76 -5.43 -2.19
C LYS A 140 16.57 -5.90 -3.02
N LYS A 141 16.85 -6.47 -4.19
CA LYS A 141 15.85 -7.18 -4.96
C LYS A 141 15.19 -8.26 -4.09
N ASN A 142 13.86 -8.35 -4.14
CA ASN A 142 13.00 -9.20 -3.32
C ASN A 142 12.91 -8.85 -1.83
N SER A 143 13.46 -7.72 -1.38
CA SER A 143 13.11 -7.17 -0.06
C SER A 143 11.60 -6.89 -0.01
N ILE A 144 10.99 -7.12 1.16
CA ILE A 144 9.55 -6.99 1.35
C ILE A 144 9.29 -5.92 2.39
N ILE A 145 8.64 -4.84 1.98
CA ILE A 145 8.09 -3.84 2.90
C ILE A 145 6.63 -4.21 3.14
N THR A 146 6.21 -4.17 4.39
CA THR A 146 4.83 -4.43 4.77
C THR A 146 4.26 -3.26 5.54
N PHE A 147 3.08 -2.80 5.15
CA PHE A 147 2.29 -1.83 5.89
C PHE A 147 1.03 -2.52 6.38
N TYR A 148 0.79 -2.50 7.68
CA TYR A 148 -0.40 -3.06 8.29
C TYR A 148 -1.23 -1.95 8.94
N PHE A 149 -2.50 -1.86 8.55
CA PHE A 149 -3.47 -0.90 9.05
C PHE A 149 -4.54 -1.67 9.82
N PRO A 150 -4.45 -1.76 11.16
CA PRO A 150 -5.46 -2.42 11.97
C PRO A 150 -6.79 -1.67 11.93
N SER A 151 -7.92 -2.38 12.04
CA SER A 151 -9.24 -1.73 12.13
C SER A 151 -9.48 -1.00 13.45
N THR A 152 -8.66 -1.26 14.46
CA THR A 152 -8.84 -0.81 15.85
C THR A 152 -7.92 0.32 16.26
N SER A 153 -7.01 0.77 15.39
CA SER A 153 -6.05 1.84 15.68
C SER A 153 -5.85 2.73 14.47
N PRO A 154 -5.70 4.06 14.64
CA PRO A 154 -5.32 4.95 13.56
C PRO A 154 -3.85 4.80 13.15
N THR A 155 -3.03 4.12 13.95
CA THR A 155 -1.60 3.93 13.67
C THR A 155 -1.34 2.71 12.80
N ALA A 156 -0.54 2.88 11.75
CA ALA A 156 -0.06 1.79 10.91
C ALA A 156 1.24 1.18 11.46
N GLU A 157 1.42 -0.12 11.26
CA GLU A 157 2.69 -0.80 11.52
C GLU A 157 3.48 -0.98 10.22
N VAL A 158 4.75 -0.58 10.21
CA VAL A 158 5.65 -0.72 9.06
C VAL A 158 6.78 -1.69 9.40
N ARG A 159 7.06 -2.64 8.50
CA ARG A 159 8.16 -3.60 8.63
C ARG A 159 8.87 -3.79 7.28
N THR A 160 10.16 -4.12 7.31
CA THR A 160 11.05 -4.32 6.14
C THR A 160 11.90 -5.55 6.33
#